data_AF-A0A0G0S6I3-F1
#
_entry.id   AF-A0A0G0S6I3-F1
#
_cell.length_a   1.000
_cell.length_b   1.000
_cell.length_c   1.000
_cell.angle_alpha   90.00
_cell.angle_beta   90.00
_cell.angle_gamma   90.00
#
_symmetry.space_group_name_H-M   'P 1'
#
loop_
_entity.id
_entity.type
_entity.pdbx_description
1 polymer ?
#
loop_
_entity_poly.entity_id
_entity_poly.type
_entity_poly.pdbx_seq_one_letter_code
_entity_poly.pdbx_strand_id
1 'polypeptide(L)' 'MLLGKREKIVIGDIDIRNYAKYILKEGEDIERRELLGCLNGQIRLKNKEITIVQ' A
#
# COMPACT_ATOMS: atom_id res chain seq x y z
N MET A 1 23.80 6.96 -2.72
CA MET A 1 22.96 6.75 -1.52
C MET A 1 22.18 8.03 -1.29
N LEU A 2 20.85 7.99 -1.35
CA LEU A 2 19.98 9.12 -1.03
C LEU A 2 19.01 8.69 0.06
N LEU A 3 19.51 8.62 1.30
CA LEU A 3 18.71 8.37 2.49
C LEU A 3 18.77 9.65 3.35
N GLY A 4 17.66 10.37 3.51
CA GLY A 4 17.60 11.46 4.49
C GLY A 4 16.65 12.63 4.23
N LYS A 5 16.09 12.79 3.03
CA LYS A 5 15.12 13.87 2.76
C LYS A 5 13.69 13.35 2.72
N ARG A 6 12.90 13.70 3.72
CA ARG A 6 11.42 13.68 3.64
C ARG A 6 10.98 14.95 2.92
N GLU A 7 11.26 15.04 1.61
CA GLU A 7 10.56 16.02 0.79
C GLU A 7 9.07 15.62 0.83
N LYS A 8 8.20 16.51 1.33
CA LYS A 8 6.77 16.36 1.15
C LYS A 8 6.55 16.44 -0.36
N ILE A 9 6.49 15.28 -1.00
CA ILE A 9 6.09 15.18 -2.40
C ILE A 9 4.66 15.72 -2.42
N VAL A 10 4.49 16.97 -2.87
CA VAL A 10 3.19 17.51 -3.22
C VAL A 10 2.83 16.82 -4.53
N ILE A 11 2.38 15.58 -4.39
CA ILE A 11 1.74 14.85 -5.47
C ILE A 11 0.45 15.64 -5.67
N GLY A 12 0.29 16.30 -6.82
CA GLY A 12 -0.97 16.95 -7.20
C GLY A 12 -2.14 15.97 -7.11
N ASP A 13 -3.36 16.40 -7.43
CA ASP A 13 -4.60 15.60 -7.40
C ASP A 13 -4.61 14.34 -8.31
N ILE A 14 -3.46 13.71 -8.58
CA ILE A 14 -3.38 12.27 -8.81
C ILE A 14 -4.12 11.62 -7.65
N ASP A 15 -5.28 11.06 -7.97
CA ASP A 15 -6.08 10.29 -7.05
C ASP A 15 -5.31 9.00 -6.71
N ILE A 16 -4.37 9.10 -5.78
CA ILE A 16 -3.55 8.00 -5.25
C ILE A 16 -4.45 6.86 -4.80
N ARG A 17 -5.68 7.16 -4.36
CA ARG A 17 -6.66 6.15 -3.98
C ARG A 17 -7.21 5.42 -5.21
N ASN A 18 -7.52 6.09 -6.31
CA ASN A 18 -7.91 5.41 -7.54
C ASN A 18 -6.76 4.63 -8.16
N TYR A 19 -5.53 5.14 -8.08
CA TYR A 19 -4.36 4.39 -8.50
C TYR A 19 -4.15 3.13 -7.63
N ALA A 20 -4.27 3.26 -6.31
CA ALA A 20 -4.22 2.11 -5.40
C ALA A 20 -5.36 1.10 -5.68
N LYS A 21 -6.59 1.57 -5.93
CA LYS A 21 -7.71 0.70 -6.34
C LYS A 21 -7.42 -0.02 -7.66
N TYR A 22 -6.83 0.69 -8.62
CA TYR A 22 -6.45 0.13 -9.91
C TYR A 22 -5.39 -0.94 -9.74
N ILE A 23 -4.31 -0.69 -8.99
CA ILE A 23 -3.27 -1.70 -8.71
C ILE A 23 -3.89 -2.93 -8.03
N LEU A 24 -4.72 -2.74 -7.01
CA LEU A 24 -5.37 -3.86 -6.32
C LEU A 24 -6.27 -4.69 -7.24
N LYS A 25 -6.94 -4.05 -8.21
CA LYS A 25 -7.87 -4.71 -9.13
C LYS A 25 -7.16 -5.33 -10.33
N GLU A 26 -6.38 -4.56 -11.06
CA GLU A 26 -5.84 -4.88 -12.39
C GLU A 26 -4.30 -4.98 -12.43
N GLY A 27 -3.59 -4.55 -11.38
CA GLY A 27 -2.12 -4.57 -11.35
C GLY A 27 -1.52 -5.97 -11.37
N GLU A 28 -0.20 -6.09 -11.53
CA GLU A 28 0.48 -7.38 -11.44
C GLU A 28 0.60 -7.84 -9.98
N ASP A 29 0.79 -9.15 -9.77
CA ASP A 29 0.93 -9.73 -8.43
C ASP A 29 2.08 -9.11 -7.62
N ILE A 30 3.13 -8.64 -8.30
CA ILE A 30 4.25 -7.94 -7.66
C ILE A 30 3.83 -6.56 -7.15
N GLU A 31 3.12 -5.78 -7.97
CA GLU A 31 2.65 -4.43 -7.63
C GLU A 31 1.64 -4.47 -6.49
N ARG A 32 0.71 -5.44 -6.52
CA ARG A 32 -0.23 -5.68 -5.43
C ARG A 32 0.50 -5.96 -4.12
N ARG A 33 1.55 -6.81 -4.14
CA ARG A 33 2.34 -7.14 -2.94
C ARG A 33 3.11 -5.94 -2.41
N GLU A 34 3.72 -5.15 -3.29
CA GLU A 34 4.44 -3.93 -2.88
C GLU A 34 3.51 -2.92 -2.20
N LEU A 35 2.31 -2.72 -2.77
CA LEU A 35 1.30 -1.84 -2.19
C LEU A 35 0.81 -2.34 -0.83
N LEU A 36 0.53 -3.64 -0.70
CA LEU A 36 0.14 -4.25 0.57
C LEU A 36 1.28 -4.21 1.61
N GLY A 37 2.54 -4.27 1.17
CA GLY A 37 3.72 -4.15 2.03
C GLY A 37 3.88 -2.77 2.67
N CYS A 38 3.22 -1.74 2.12
CA CYS A 38 3.19 -0.39 2.70
C CYS A 38 2.18 -0.24 3.84
N LEU A 39 1.31 -1.25 4.06
CA LEU A 39 0.31 -1.22 5.13
C LEU A 39 0.97 -1.53 6.48
N ASN A 40 0.93 -0.56 7.38
CA ASN A 40 1.41 -0.72 8.75
C ASN A 40 0.29 -1.27 9.64
N GLY A 41 0.52 -2.42 10.29
CA GLY A 41 -0.43 -3.06 11.23
C GLY A 41 0.04 -4.45 11.68
N GLN A 42 -0.66 -5.06 12.63
CA GLN A 42 -0.45 -6.45 13.03
C GLN A 42 -1.29 -7.38 12.14
N ILE A 43 -0.72 -8.48 11.70
CA ILE A 43 -1.48 -9.52 11.00
C ILE A 43 -2.23 -10.33 12.06
N ARG A 44 -3.56 -10.37 11.96
CA ARG A 44 -4.43 -11.20 12.81
C ARG A 44 -5.05 -12.30 11.97
N LEU A 45 -4.78 -13.55 12.35
CA LEU A 45 -5.47 -14.73 11.84
C LEU A 45 -6.57 -15.12 12.82
N LYS A 46 -7.83 -15.04 12.39
CA LYS A 46 -8.99 -15.46 13.19
C LYS A 46 -10.03 -16.10 12.28
N ASN A 47 -10.63 -17.21 12.68
CA ASN A 47 -11.67 -17.89 11.88
C ASN A 47 -11.25 -18.22 10.44
N LYS A 48 -9.97 -18.53 10.21
CA LYS A 48 -9.37 -18.73 8.87
C LYS A 48 -9.36 -17.48 7.98
N GLU A 49 -9.58 -16.30 8.55
CA GLU A 49 -9.50 -15.01 7.88
C GLU A 49 -8.22 -14.27 8.31
N ILE A 50 -7.49 -13.74 7.33
CA ILE A 50 -6.29 -12.92 7.54
C ILE A 50 -6.70 -11.46 7.44
N THR A 51 -6.48 -10.71 8.51
CA THR A 51 -6.79 -9.28 8.59
C THR A 51 -5.56 -8.51 9.03
N ILE A 52 -5.42 -7.27 8.54
CA ILE A 52 -4.45 -6.31 9.06
C ILE A 52 -5.19 -5.45 10.09
N VAL A 53 -4.82 -5.56 11.37
CA VAL A 53 -5.38 -4.75 12.45
C VAL A 53 -4.36 -3.67 12.86
N GLN A 54 -4.81 -2.42 13.03
CA GLN A 54 -4.00 -1.36 13.62
C GLN A 54 -4.16 -1.32 15.14
#